data_AF-A0A1V5X2B7-F1
#
_entry.id   AF-A0A1V5X2B7-F1
#
_cell.length_a   1.000
_cell.length_b   1.000
_cell.length_c   1.000
_cell.angle_alpha   90.00
_cell.angle_beta   90.00
_cell.angle_gamma   90.00
#
_symmetry.space_group_name_H-M   'P 1'
#
loop_
_entity.id
_entity.type
_entity.pdbx_description
1 polymer ?
#
loop_
_entity_poly.entity_id
_entity_poly.type
_entity_poly.pdbx_seq_one_letter_code
_entity_poly.pdbx_strand_id
1 'polypeptide(L)'
;MEKWLEFILTNLSMLIIELPILFIIGRFIMKNRYGTDSIIFSGAIATFMTTPYIWYICPLFFDPSSAYYLYLSQAVLILIEAVVLLSSLHMNINKAIIISAVINIVSYLFFSQVMAFIVGKM
;
A
#
# COMPACT_ATOMS: atom_id res chain seq x y z
N MET A 1 -10.94 20.38 -5.13
CA MET A 1 -10.93 19.80 -3.77
C MET A 1 -9.65 20.29 -3.09
N GLU A 2 -9.62 20.54 -1.78
CA GLU A 2 -8.34 20.92 -1.14
C GLU A 2 -7.36 19.73 -1.21
N LYS A 3 -6.08 19.97 -1.52
CA LYS A 3 -5.05 18.92 -1.66
C LYS A 3 -4.98 17.97 -0.46
N TRP A 4 -5.26 18.49 0.74
CA TRP A 4 -5.31 17.71 1.96
C TRP A 4 -6.46 16.69 1.97
N LEU A 5 -7.62 17.04 1.42
CA LEU A 5 -8.76 16.13 1.33
C LEU A 5 -8.45 14.99 0.35
N GLU A 6 -7.82 15.29 -0.78
CA GLU A 6 -7.41 14.26 -1.77
C GLU A 6 -6.39 13.28 -1.18
N PHE A 7 -5.43 13.79 -0.40
CA PHE A 7 -4.46 12.96 0.32
C PHE A 7 -5.16 12.04 1.35
N ILE A 8 -6.07 12.59 2.17
CA ILE A 8 -6.81 11.80 3.16
C ILE A 8 -7.67 10.73 2.48
N LEU A 9 -8.42 11.10 1.45
CA LEU A 9 -9.25 10.16 0.69
C LEU A 9 -8.40 9.07 0.05
N THR A 10 -7.23 9.40 -0.49
CA THR A 10 -6.32 8.43 -1.06
C THR A 10 -5.84 7.42 -0.02
N ASN A 11 -5.41 7.87 1.17
CA ASN A 11 -4.99 6.98 2.24
C ASN A 11 -6.14 6.05 2.68
N LEU A 12 -7.36 6.59 2.86
CA LEU A 12 -8.52 5.78 3.25
C LEU A 12 -8.87 4.73 2.19
N SER A 13 -8.86 5.11 0.91
CA SER A 13 -9.10 4.18 -0.20
C SER A 13 -8.06 3.07 -0.26
N MET A 14 -6.79 3.40 -0.06
CA MET A 14 -5.71 2.42 -0.02
C MET A 14 -5.89 1.46 1.16
N LEU A 15 -6.22 1.96 2.37
CA LEU A 15 -6.49 1.10 3.53
C LEU A 15 -7.64 0.12 3.28
N ILE A 16 -8.72 0.57 2.62
CA ILE A 16 -9.86 -0.28 2.26
C ILE A 16 -9.45 -1.45 1.36
N ILE A 17 -8.43 -1.27 0.52
CA ILE A 17 -7.95 -2.31 -0.40
C ILE A 17 -6.88 -3.17 0.26
N GLU A 18 -5.88 -2.55 0.87
CA GLU A 18 -4.66 -3.21 1.36
C GLU A 18 -4.93 -4.05 2.60
N LEU A 19 -5.74 -3.57 3.54
CA LEU A 19 -6.02 -4.30 4.78
C LEU A 19 -6.71 -5.65 4.53
N PRO A 20 -7.78 -5.74 3.70
CA PRO A 20 -8.35 -7.04 3.35
C PRO A 20 -7.35 -7.99 2.69
N ILE A 21 -6.50 -7.50 1.77
CA ILE A 21 -5.50 -8.34 1.09
C ILE A 21 -4.50 -8.88 2.10
N LEU A 22 -3.90 -8.02 2.92
CA LEU A 22 -2.94 -8.41 3.93
C LEU A 22 -3.57 -9.34 4.98
N PHE A 23 -4.83 -9.09 5.35
CA PHE A 23 -5.59 -9.96 6.24
C PHE A 23 -5.82 -11.36 5.65
N ILE A 24 -6.24 -11.45 4.39
CA ILE A 24 -6.42 -12.73 3.70
C ILE A 24 -5.09 -13.48 3.61
N ILE A 25 -4.00 -12.80 3.23
CA ILE A 25 -2.66 -13.40 3.15
C ILE A 25 -2.22 -13.88 4.54
N GLY A 26 -2.32 -13.03 5.57
CA GLY A 26 -1.90 -13.34 6.93
C GLY A 26 -2.69 -14.50 7.56
N ARG A 27 -4.01 -14.54 7.32
CA ARG A 27 -4.89 -15.57 7.88
C ARG A 27 -4.76 -16.90 7.12
N PHE A 28 -4.89 -16.88 5.81
CA PHE A 28 -5.03 -18.10 5.00
C PHE A 28 -3.71 -18.63 4.47
N ILE A 29 -2.84 -17.77 3.96
CA ILE A 29 -1.55 -18.20 3.37
C ILE A 29 -0.52 -18.45 4.46
N MET A 30 -0.47 -17.57 5.46
CA MET A 30 0.48 -17.67 6.56
C MET A 30 -0.04 -18.48 7.75
N LYS A 31 -1.21 -19.11 7.62
CA LYS A 31 -1.81 -20.06 8.57
C LYS A 31 -1.89 -19.51 10.01
N ASN A 32 -2.40 -18.30 10.16
CA ASN A 32 -2.60 -17.63 11.46
C ASN A 32 -1.32 -17.44 12.29
N ARG A 33 -0.17 -17.33 11.64
CA ARG A 33 1.10 -17.09 12.33
C ARG A 33 1.14 -15.76 13.10
N TYR A 34 0.31 -14.79 12.70
CA TYR A 34 0.28 -13.44 13.28
C TYR A 34 -1.10 -13.12 13.87
N GLY A 35 -1.10 -12.33 14.94
CA GLY A 35 -2.33 -11.82 15.54
C GLY A 35 -3.04 -10.85 14.60
N THR A 36 -4.38 -10.82 14.68
CA THR A 36 -5.22 -9.90 13.90
C THR A 36 -4.80 -8.45 14.08
N ASP A 37 -4.55 -8.03 15.32
CA ASP A 37 -4.15 -6.67 15.65
C ASP A 37 -2.81 -6.30 15.00
N SER A 38 -1.84 -7.23 15.01
CA SER A 38 -0.56 -7.03 14.35
C SER A 38 -0.72 -6.87 12.85
N ILE A 39 -1.60 -7.66 12.21
CA ILE A 39 -1.85 -7.54 10.77
C ILE A 39 -2.47 -6.18 10.43
N ILE A 40 -3.49 -5.77 11.16
CA ILE A 40 -4.18 -4.48 10.94
C ILE A 40 -3.21 -3.32 11.16
N PHE A 41 -2.46 -3.35 12.26
CA PHE A 41 -1.47 -2.32 12.57
C PHE A 41 -0.39 -2.21 11.49
N SER A 42 0.12 -3.35 11.02
CA SER A 42 1.18 -3.39 10.01
C SER A 42 0.71 -2.87 8.66
N GLY A 43 -0.50 -3.26 8.23
CA GLY A 43 -1.10 -2.74 7.00
C GLY A 43 -1.36 -1.24 7.10
N ALA A 44 -1.89 -0.76 8.24
CA ALA A 44 -2.13 0.66 8.43
C ALA A 44 -0.84 1.48 8.35
N ILE A 45 0.21 1.07 9.08
CA ILE A 45 1.51 1.74 9.02
C ILE A 45 2.10 1.68 7.62
N ALA A 46 2.02 0.53 6.95
CA ALA A 46 2.53 0.41 5.58
C ALA A 46 1.87 1.44 4.66
N THR A 47 0.55 1.52 4.64
CA THR A 47 -0.20 2.48 3.82
C THR A 47 0.15 3.93 4.14
N PHE A 48 0.22 4.29 5.42
CA PHE A 48 0.58 5.64 5.86
C PHE A 48 2.04 6.00 5.53
N MET A 49 2.94 5.00 5.49
CA MET A 49 4.33 5.21 5.12
C MET A 49 4.53 5.26 3.61
N THR A 50 3.80 4.49 2.81
CA THR A 50 3.96 4.43 1.35
C THR A 50 3.29 5.62 0.64
N THR A 51 2.13 6.07 1.11
CA THR A 51 1.36 7.14 0.42
C THR A 51 2.12 8.47 0.29
N PRO A 52 2.81 8.99 1.33
CA PRO A 52 3.63 10.19 1.21
C PRO A 52 4.74 10.06 0.17
N TYR A 53 5.25 8.85 -0.06
CA TYR A 53 6.29 8.65 -1.07
C TYR A 53 5.75 8.83 -2.47
N ILE A 54 4.56 8.32 -2.79
CA ILE A 54 3.94 8.54 -4.11
C ILE A 54 3.63 10.01 -4.35
N TRP A 55 3.05 10.67 -3.34
CA TRP A 55 2.49 12.02 -3.50
C TRP A 55 3.54 13.12 -3.45
N TYR A 56 4.57 12.96 -2.63
CA TYR A 56 5.49 14.04 -2.31
C TYR A 56 6.94 13.70 -2.62
N ILE A 57 7.39 12.47 -2.42
CA ILE A 57 8.82 12.13 -2.52
C ILE A 57 9.18 11.73 -3.96
N CYS A 58 8.50 10.75 -4.55
CA CYS A 58 8.76 10.27 -5.90
C CYS A 58 8.74 11.38 -6.97
N PRO A 59 7.77 12.34 -6.97
CA PRO A 59 7.77 13.44 -7.93
C PRO A 59 8.99 14.37 -7.86
N LEU A 60 9.73 14.38 -6.73
CA LEU A 60 10.95 15.19 -6.58
C LEU A 60 12.16 14.55 -7.25
N PHE A 61 12.14 13.23 -7.43
CA PHE A 61 13.27 12.46 -7.98
C PHE A 61 13.02 11.96 -9.39
N PHE A 62 11.76 11.76 -9.77
CA PHE A 62 11.36 11.19 -11.04
C PHE A 62 10.32 12.09 -11.71
N ASP A 63 10.52 12.38 -13.00
CA ASP A 63 9.54 13.13 -13.79
C ASP A 63 8.21 12.34 -13.88
N PRO A 64 7.10 12.87 -13.35
CA PRO A 64 5.78 12.22 -13.40
C PRO A 64 5.29 11.93 -14.82
N SER A 65 5.82 12.63 -15.83
CA SER A 65 5.45 12.48 -17.24
C SER A 65 6.18 11.30 -17.91
N SER A 66 7.20 10.76 -17.26
CA SER A 66 8.02 9.67 -17.79
C SER A 66 7.29 8.32 -17.68
N ALA A 67 7.39 7.49 -18.73
CA ALA A 67 6.92 6.11 -18.68
C ALA A 67 7.58 5.29 -17.55
N TYR A 68 8.78 5.69 -17.11
CA TYR A 68 9.50 5.03 -16.02
C TYR A 68 8.98 5.40 -14.62
N TYR A 69 8.22 6.50 -14.49
CA TYR A 69 7.72 6.98 -13.20
C TYR A 69 6.88 5.91 -12.49
N LEU A 70 6.00 5.24 -13.23
CA LEU A 70 5.14 4.18 -12.70
C LEU A 70 5.98 3.02 -12.14
N TYR A 71 6.95 2.52 -12.90
CA TYR A 71 7.77 1.39 -12.48
C TYR A 71 8.64 1.73 -11.26
N LEU A 72 9.25 2.92 -11.25
CA LEU A 72 10.13 3.35 -10.17
C LEU A 72 9.36 3.64 -8.89
N SER A 73 8.21 4.32 -8.98
CA SER A 73 7.34 4.55 -7.82
C SER A 73 6.87 3.22 -7.22
N GLN A 74 6.37 2.28 -8.04
CA GLN A 74 5.97 0.96 -7.56
C GLN A 74 7.10 0.21 -6.87
N ALA A 75 8.32 0.23 -7.42
CA ALA A 75 9.47 -0.39 -6.78
C ALA A 75 9.77 0.23 -5.40
N VAL A 76 9.70 1.55 -5.27
CA VAL A 76 9.89 2.26 -3.99
C VAL A 76 8.82 1.84 -2.97
N LEU A 77 7.56 1.78 -3.37
CA LEU A 77 6.46 1.37 -2.48
C LEU A 77 6.65 -0.05 -1.98
N ILE A 78 6.99 -0.96 -2.89
CA ILE A 78 7.22 -2.36 -2.56
C ILE A 78 8.34 -2.49 -1.52
N LEU A 79 9.42 -1.73 -1.68
CA LEU A 79 10.54 -1.75 -0.74
C LEU A 79 10.14 -1.19 0.64
N ILE A 80 9.45 -0.05 0.68
CA ILE A 80 9.03 0.58 1.95
C ILE A 80 8.06 -0.35 2.69
N GLU A 81 7.04 -0.85 2.01
CA GLU A 81 6.09 -1.76 2.61
C GLU A 81 6.75 -3.08 3.04
N ALA A 82 7.70 -3.61 2.26
CA ALA A 82 8.46 -4.79 2.68
C ALA A 82 9.26 -4.53 3.96
N VAL A 83 9.86 -3.35 4.13
CA VAL A 83 10.55 -2.95 5.36
C VAL A 83 9.58 -2.85 6.54
N VAL A 84 8.39 -2.30 6.33
CA VAL A 84 7.34 -2.27 7.36
C VAL A 84 6.92 -3.69 7.75
N LEU A 85 6.60 -4.56 6.78
CA LEU A 85 6.21 -5.95 7.05
C LEU A 85 7.33 -6.76 7.71
N LEU A 86 8.59 -6.50 7.34
CA LEU A 86 9.77 -7.11 7.96
C LEU A 86 9.88 -6.72 9.44
N SER A 87 9.73 -5.44 9.76
CA SER A 87 9.90 -4.92 11.12
C SER A 87 8.71 -5.18 12.04
N SER A 88 7.48 -5.01 11.53
CA SER A 88 6.25 -5.14 12.31
C SER A 88 5.82 -6.60 12.50
N LEU A 89 5.80 -7.39 11.43
CA LEU A 89 5.38 -8.80 11.45
C LEU A 89 6.56 -9.76 11.55
N HIS A 90 7.80 -9.27 11.68
CA HIS A 90 9.00 -10.11 11.83
C HIS A 90 9.07 -11.20 10.75
N MET A 91 8.68 -10.85 9.52
CA MET A 91 8.67 -11.78 8.40
C MET A 91 10.09 -12.07 7.90
N ASN A 92 10.25 -13.11 7.10
CA ASN A 92 11.49 -13.27 6.33
C ASN A 92 11.47 -12.29 5.16
N ILE A 93 12.63 -11.71 4.81
CA ILE A 93 12.77 -10.72 3.74
C ILE A 93 12.12 -11.17 2.42
N ASN A 94 12.34 -12.41 1.99
CA ASN A 94 11.74 -12.94 0.76
C ASN A 94 10.21 -12.92 0.80
N LYS A 95 9.61 -13.25 1.95
CA LYS A 95 8.15 -13.22 2.11
C LYS A 95 7.63 -11.80 2.15
N ALA A 96 8.31 -10.90 2.85
CA ALA A 96 7.92 -9.50 2.94
C ALA A 96 7.90 -8.83 1.56
N ILE A 97 8.93 -9.05 0.74
CA ILE A 97 9.01 -8.52 -0.64
C ILE A 97 7.89 -9.10 -1.51
N ILE A 98 7.68 -10.43 -1.48
CA ILE A 98 6.64 -11.07 -2.30
C ILE A 98 5.25 -10.57 -1.91
N ILE A 99 4.94 -10.52 -0.61
CA ILE A 99 3.63 -10.07 -0.12
C ILE A 99 3.42 -8.60 -0.46
N SER A 100 4.42 -7.75 -0.21
CA SER A 100 4.38 -6.33 -0.57
C SER A 100 4.15 -6.11 -2.06
N ALA A 101 4.83 -6.87 -2.92
CA ALA A 101 4.61 -6.82 -4.37
C ALA A 101 3.18 -7.20 -4.75
N VAL A 102 2.63 -8.27 -4.16
CA VAL A 102 1.25 -8.68 -4.40
C VAL A 102 0.27 -7.59 -3.96
N ILE A 103 0.45 -7.02 -2.77
CA ILE A 103 -0.41 -5.96 -2.25
C ILE A 103 -0.38 -4.75 -3.19
N ASN A 104 0.79 -4.21 -3.52
CA ASN A 104 0.91 -3.02 -4.36
C ASN A 104 0.34 -3.23 -5.77
N ILE A 105 0.57 -4.40 -6.39
CA ILE A 105 0.00 -4.73 -7.70
C ILE A 105 -1.52 -4.77 -7.64
N VAL A 106 -2.08 -5.46 -6.65
CA VAL A 106 -3.54 -5.56 -6.50
C VAL A 106 -4.12 -4.19 -6.17
N SER A 107 -3.53 -3.43 -5.25
CA SER A 107 -3.94 -2.06 -4.93
C SER A 107 -3.98 -1.18 -6.17
N TYR A 108 -2.93 -1.19 -6.98
CA TYR A 108 -2.90 -0.45 -8.23
C TYR A 108 -4.06 -0.80 -9.18
N LEU A 109 -4.40 -2.09 -9.29
CA LEU A 109 -5.47 -2.57 -10.16
C LEU A 109 -6.87 -2.17 -9.67
N PHE A 110 -7.08 -2.08 -8.35
CA PHE A 110 -8.40 -1.82 -7.74
C PHE A 110 -8.61 -0.37 -7.27
N PHE A 111 -7.55 0.43 -7.18
CA PHE A 111 -7.60 1.79 -6.63
C PHE A 111 -8.57 2.69 -7.41
N SER A 112 -8.48 2.68 -8.74
CA SER A 112 -9.32 3.54 -9.59
C SER A 112 -10.83 3.27 -9.42
N GLN A 113 -11.21 2.00 -9.27
CA GLN A 113 -12.59 1.56 -9.10
C GLN A 113 -13.13 1.96 -7.72
N VAL A 114 -12.30 1.82 -6.68
CA VAL A 114 -12.65 2.24 -5.32
C VAL A 114 -12.80 3.76 -5.25
N MET A 115 -11.85 4.51 -5.82
CA MET A 115 -11.95 5.98 -5.88
C MET A 115 -13.18 6.44 -6.66
N ALA A 116 -13.48 5.82 -7.82
CA ALA A 116 -14.68 6.13 -8.59
C ALA A 116 -15.96 5.86 -7.79
N PHE A 117 -16.00 4.78 -7.01
CA PHE A 117 -17.14 4.46 -6.15
C PHE A 117 -17.31 5.45 -4.99
N ILE A 118 -16.21 5.88 -4.36
CA ILE A 118 -16.24 6.82 -3.24
C ILE A 118 -16.62 8.22 -3.73
N VAL A 119 -15.95 8.74 -4.76
CA VAL A 119 -16.17 10.09 -5.27
C VAL A 119 -17.48 10.18 -6.04
N GLY A 120 -17.87 9.14 -6.81
CA GLY A 120 -19.13 9.13 -7.55
C GLY A 120 -20.39 9.02 -6.67
N LYS A 121 -20.23 8.79 -5.36
CA LYS A 121 -21.31 8.80 -4.36
C LYS A 121 -21.32 10.05 -3.48
N MET A 122 -20.33 10.93 -3.60
CA MET A 122 -20.29 12.25 -2.95
C MET A 122 -20.90 13.32 -3.84
#